data_AF-A0AAN7A3K9-F1
#
_entry.id   AF-A0AAN7A3K9-F1
#
_cell.length_a   1.000
_cell.length_b   1.000
_cell.length_c   1.000
_cell.angle_alpha   90.00
_cell.angle_beta   90.00
_cell.angle_gamma   90.00
#
_symmetry.space_group_name_H-M   'P 1'
#
loop_
_entity.id
_entity.type
_entity.pdbx_description
1 polymer ?
#
loop_
_entity_poly.entity_id
_entity_poly.type
_entity_poly.pdbx_seq_one_letter_code
_entity_poly.pdbx_strand_id
1 'polypeptide(L)'
;MVVCDKNRSRARKMQDLYRPLDISKNEIRLLSFEDTADSGTVSLLLQHVSLNDMKPEYTSFYDENASAMGAFQICKAWSDRHEFLLVAPKREIHDAVARFTWGDYICLSYTWGDDAGQSATVVVNGVSTAVNKHLAAALRDVRESHEGQIGMKVWVDALCINQADVPDRNAHVLRVRDIFGGAFSVMAWTKEQRDLEFLGLGQPGEHLELCNVVFKLYGKRALEEILGVKERGWGVDDEQYEEVMGLVRIHNVDVLVFDQFYWEDSDDSDDFGSGRVHLRDVLAMELMQLFRKRYWSRLWVIQELAVSPTTSTVWWGKLTFDLSTLQAVCEILHAQSKTEECMHAEFWQELKPRFDLLAFISTWRELEAAPADQGRQLLDASIQELKQLEQHAACSLPQDKVYGLLGLFPLSVTSAVTIDYTRESADVVGEFLSAVPEWEASTVN
;
A
#
# COMPACT_ATOMS: atom_id res chain seq x y z
N MET A 1 -32.10 -25.44 12.64
CA MET A 1 -32.08 -26.03 11.28
C MET A 1 -32.20 -24.98 10.17
N VAL A 2 -33.20 -24.10 10.17
CA VAL A 2 -33.49 -23.15 9.05
C VAL A 2 -32.37 -22.13 8.74
N VAL A 3 -31.61 -21.67 9.73
CA VAL A 3 -30.49 -20.71 9.53
C VAL A 3 -29.28 -21.38 8.87
N CYS A 4 -29.03 -22.66 9.18
CA CYS A 4 -27.92 -23.42 8.61
C CYS A 4 -28.15 -23.73 7.12
N ASP A 5 -29.40 -24.00 6.72
CA ASP A 5 -29.79 -24.20 5.32
C ASP A 5 -29.70 -22.93 4.48
N LYS A 6 -30.09 -21.77 5.03
CA LYS A 6 -29.99 -20.48 4.31
C LYS A 6 -28.53 -20.08 4.06
N ASN A 7 -27.65 -20.29 5.04
CA ASN A 7 -26.21 -20.02 4.87
C ASN A 7 -25.55 -20.99 3.88
N ARG A 8 -25.90 -22.28 3.91
CA ARG A 8 -25.45 -23.26 2.90
C ARG A 8 -25.94 -22.92 1.50
N SER A 9 -27.20 -22.50 1.36
CA SER A 9 -27.76 -22.08 0.06
C SER A 9 -27.09 -20.82 -0.49
N ARG A 10 -26.77 -19.83 0.36
CA ARG A 10 -26.03 -18.62 -0.04
C ARG A 10 -24.59 -18.92 -0.43
N ALA A 11 -23.87 -19.71 0.37
CA ALA A 11 -22.50 -20.10 0.05
C ALA A 11 -22.42 -20.86 -1.29
N ARG A 12 -23.39 -21.73 -1.57
CA ARG A 12 -23.49 -22.44 -2.85
C ARG A 12 -23.74 -21.50 -4.03
N LYS A 13 -24.64 -20.52 -3.89
CA LYS A 13 -24.88 -19.49 -4.92
C LYS A 13 -23.66 -18.62 -5.20
N MET A 14 -22.84 -18.35 -4.19
CA MET A 14 -21.59 -17.63 -4.36
C MET A 14 -20.55 -18.45 -5.12
N GLN A 15 -20.44 -19.75 -4.80
CA GLN A 15 -19.57 -20.67 -5.56
C GLN A 15 -19.95 -20.74 -7.04
N ASP A 16 -21.25 -20.70 -7.35
CA ASP A 16 -21.75 -20.70 -8.73
C ASP A 16 -21.33 -19.45 -9.54
N LEU A 17 -20.85 -18.38 -8.88
CA LEU A 17 -20.31 -17.19 -9.55
C LEU A 17 -18.89 -17.39 -10.09
N TYR A 18 -18.13 -18.34 -9.52
CA TYR A 18 -16.74 -18.56 -9.90
C TYR A 18 -16.64 -19.65 -10.97
N ARG A 19 -16.39 -19.23 -12.22
CA ARG A 19 -15.82 -20.14 -13.23
C ARG A 19 -14.28 -20.17 -13.13
N PRO A 20 -13.64 -21.29 -13.50
CA PRO A 20 -12.19 -21.39 -13.61
C PRO A 20 -11.61 -20.30 -14.51
N LEU A 21 -10.42 -19.83 -14.17
CA LEU A 21 -9.69 -18.81 -14.92
C LEU A 21 -9.05 -19.41 -16.18
N ASP A 22 -9.12 -18.68 -17.28
CA ASP A 22 -8.38 -18.98 -18.50
C ASP A 22 -6.93 -18.49 -18.38
N ILE A 23 -6.03 -19.39 -17.96
CA ILE A 23 -4.60 -19.09 -17.77
C ILE A 23 -3.95 -18.63 -19.07
N SER A 24 -4.39 -19.14 -20.23
CA SER A 24 -3.81 -18.78 -21.53
C SER A 24 -4.04 -17.32 -21.91
N LYS A 25 -5.08 -16.69 -21.33
CA LYS A 25 -5.40 -15.28 -21.53
C LYS A 25 -4.93 -14.39 -20.39
N ASN A 26 -4.20 -14.94 -19.42
CA ASN A 26 -3.86 -14.23 -18.18
C ASN A 26 -5.12 -13.63 -17.52
N GLU A 27 -6.20 -14.42 -17.44
CA GLU A 27 -7.50 -13.96 -16.99
C GLU A 27 -7.54 -13.71 -15.47
N ILE A 28 -8.10 -12.58 -15.04
CA ILE A 28 -8.35 -12.25 -13.62
C ILE A 28 -9.82 -11.92 -13.40
N ARG A 29 -10.24 -11.88 -12.13
CA ARG A 29 -11.58 -11.40 -11.75
C ARG A 29 -11.47 -10.01 -11.15
N LEU A 30 -12.35 -9.12 -11.56
CA LEU A 30 -12.43 -7.75 -11.06
C LEU A 30 -13.86 -7.39 -10.67
N LEU A 31 -13.99 -6.45 -9.75
CA LEU A 31 -15.25 -5.91 -9.28
C LEU A 31 -15.49 -4.53 -9.88
N SER A 32 -16.71 -4.28 -10.35
CA SER A 32 -17.21 -2.94 -10.68
C SER A 32 -18.32 -2.56 -9.71
N PHE A 33 -18.37 -1.32 -9.24
CA PHE A 33 -19.52 -0.84 -8.46
C PHE A 33 -20.75 -0.70 -9.36
N GLU A 34 -21.91 -1.13 -8.85
CA GLU A 34 -23.20 -0.89 -9.51
C GLU A 34 -23.83 0.40 -8.96
N ASP A 35 -24.38 1.23 -9.87
CA ASP A 35 -25.17 2.39 -9.49
C ASP A 35 -26.51 1.94 -8.91
N THR A 36 -26.57 1.84 -7.57
CA THR A 36 -27.81 1.48 -6.87
C THR A 36 -28.44 2.69 -6.20
N ALA A 37 -29.78 2.78 -6.26
CA ALA A 37 -30.54 3.81 -5.57
C ALA A 37 -30.45 3.73 -4.03
N ASP A 38 -30.06 2.58 -3.48
CA ASP A 38 -29.72 2.41 -2.06
C ASP A 38 -28.25 2.76 -1.83
N SER A 39 -27.98 3.88 -1.15
CA SER A 39 -26.63 4.34 -0.84
C SER A 39 -25.93 3.53 0.25
N GLY A 40 -26.67 2.74 1.04
CA GLY A 40 -26.11 2.04 2.21
C GLY A 40 -25.43 0.70 1.89
N THR A 41 -25.95 -0.04 0.91
CA THR A 41 -25.48 -1.37 0.54
C THR A 41 -24.48 -1.30 -0.61
N VAL A 42 -23.30 -1.92 -0.45
CA VAL A 42 -22.33 -2.04 -1.54
C VAL A 42 -22.79 -3.15 -2.48
N SER A 43 -23.05 -2.79 -3.75
CA SER A 43 -23.43 -3.71 -4.83
C SER A 43 -22.34 -3.72 -5.90
N LEU A 44 -21.92 -4.92 -6.29
CA LEU A 44 -20.74 -5.17 -7.11
C LEU A 44 -21.06 -6.16 -8.23
N LEU A 45 -20.44 -5.92 -9.38
CA LEU A 45 -20.39 -6.86 -10.49
C LEU A 45 -18.98 -7.48 -10.57
N LEU A 46 -18.89 -8.79 -10.32
CA LEU A 46 -17.70 -9.61 -10.55
C LEU A 46 -17.63 -10.01 -12.04
N GLN A 47 -16.56 -9.60 -12.71
CA GLN A 47 -16.31 -9.84 -14.13
C GLN A 47 -14.96 -10.51 -14.33
N HIS A 48 -14.88 -11.37 -15.35
CA HIS A 48 -13.61 -11.93 -15.82
C HIS A 48 -13.04 -11.06 -16.93
N VAL A 49 -11.78 -10.68 -16.80
CA VAL A 49 -11.07 -9.85 -17.79
C VAL A 49 -9.69 -10.42 -18.05
N SER A 50 -9.11 -10.10 -19.22
CA SER A 50 -7.77 -10.54 -19.61
C SER A 50 -6.77 -9.40 -19.41
N LEU A 51 -5.68 -9.67 -18.69
CA LEU A 51 -4.55 -8.74 -18.58
C LEU A 51 -3.77 -8.63 -19.91
N ASN A 52 -4.02 -9.52 -20.87
CA ASN A 52 -3.46 -9.42 -22.23
C ASN A 52 -4.33 -8.57 -23.17
N ASP A 53 -5.52 -8.15 -22.73
CA ASP A 53 -6.48 -7.37 -23.54
C ASP A 53 -6.19 -5.86 -23.43
N MET A 54 -4.96 -5.49 -23.83
CA MET A 54 -4.45 -4.13 -23.83
C MET A 54 -4.99 -3.34 -25.02
N LYS A 55 -5.19 -2.03 -24.83
CA LYS A 55 -5.56 -1.15 -25.94
C LYS A 55 -4.42 -1.01 -26.96
N PRO A 56 -4.72 -0.83 -28.26
CA PRO A 56 -3.70 -0.69 -29.29
C PRO A 56 -2.67 0.42 -29.02
N GLU A 57 -3.12 1.54 -28.46
CA GLU A 57 -2.25 2.68 -28.12
C GLU A 57 -1.27 2.34 -27.00
N TYR A 58 -1.74 1.62 -25.98
CA TYR A 58 -0.90 1.16 -24.89
C TYR A 58 0.05 0.03 -25.32
N THR A 59 -0.42 -0.92 -26.12
CA THR A 59 0.42 -1.98 -26.70
C THR A 59 1.57 -1.40 -27.51
N SER A 60 1.29 -0.42 -28.39
CA SER A 60 2.32 0.24 -29.19
C SER A 60 3.35 0.95 -28.30
N PHE A 61 2.88 1.67 -27.28
CA PHE A 61 3.77 2.33 -26.31
C PHE A 61 4.59 1.32 -25.50
N TYR A 62 3.98 0.22 -25.08
CA TYR A 62 4.65 -0.83 -24.32
C TYR A 62 5.77 -1.46 -25.16
N ASP A 63 5.47 -1.87 -26.39
CA ASP A 63 6.43 -2.51 -27.30
C ASP A 63 7.60 -1.60 -27.66
N GLU A 64 7.36 -0.30 -27.82
CA GLU A 64 8.41 0.71 -28.06
C GLU A 64 9.38 0.86 -26.88
N ASN A 65 8.92 0.65 -25.64
CA ASN A 65 9.69 0.95 -24.42
C ASN A 65 10.21 -0.30 -23.69
N ALA A 66 9.64 -1.49 -23.95
CA ALA A 66 9.94 -2.73 -23.24
C ALA A 66 11.40 -3.21 -23.34
N SER A 67 12.13 -2.74 -24.35
CA SER A 67 13.57 -3.04 -24.50
C SER A 67 14.48 -2.18 -23.62
N ALA A 68 14.01 -1.01 -23.17
CA ALA A 68 14.81 -0.04 -22.42
C ALA A 68 14.36 0.12 -20.96
N MET A 69 13.13 -0.27 -20.65
CA MET A 69 12.47 0.01 -19.38
C MET A 69 11.86 -1.25 -18.77
N GLY A 70 11.96 -1.39 -17.46
CA GLY A 70 11.19 -2.38 -16.72
C GLY A 70 9.68 -2.07 -16.76
N ALA A 71 8.84 -3.08 -16.54
CA ALA A 71 7.37 -2.94 -16.61
C ALA A 71 6.82 -1.83 -15.69
N PHE A 72 7.45 -1.66 -14.52
CA PHE A 72 7.13 -0.58 -13.57
C PHE A 72 7.34 0.81 -14.17
N GLN A 73 8.50 1.02 -14.81
CA GLN A 73 8.82 2.30 -15.43
C GLN A 73 7.92 2.59 -16.62
N ILE A 74 7.52 1.58 -17.40
CA ILE A 74 6.58 1.75 -18.51
C ILE A 74 5.22 2.19 -17.99
N CYS A 75 4.69 1.54 -16.95
CA CYS A 75 3.43 1.96 -16.33
C CYS A 75 3.52 3.38 -15.80
N LYS A 76 4.61 3.72 -15.10
CA LYS A 76 4.85 5.09 -14.61
C LYS A 76 4.88 6.10 -15.76
N ALA A 77 5.65 5.84 -16.82
CA ALA A 77 5.79 6.74 -17.95
C ALA A 77 4.46 6.93 -18.71
N TRP A 78 3.63 5.88 -18.78
CA TRP A 78 2.28 6.00 -19.33
C TRP A 78 1.40 6.93 -18.48
N SER A 79 1.40 6.74 -17.16
CA SER A 79 0.66 7.60 -16.23
C SER A 79 1.15 9.05 -16.29
N ASP A 80 2.47 9.28 -16.26
CA ASP A 80 3.08 10.62 -16.35
C ASP A 80 2.69 11.31 -17.67
N ARG A 81 2.65 10.58 -18.79
CA ARG A 81 2.21 11.10 -20.10
C ARG A 81 0.76 11.61 -20.08
N HIS A 82 -0.08 11.06 -19.20
CA HIS A 82 -1.50 11.35 -19.11
C HIS A 82 -1.91 12.05 -17.80
N GLU A 83 -0.96 12.54 -17.00
CA GLU A 83 -1.20 13.13 -15.67
C GLU A 83 -2.32 14.18 -15.67
N PHE A 84 -2.29 15.12 -16.61
CA PHE A 84 -3.32 16.17 -16.73
C PHE A 84 -4.73 15.64 -17.04
N LEU A 85 -4.83 14.51 -17.75
CA LEU A 85 -6.11 13.87 -18.06
C LEU A 85 -6.62 13.05 -16.88
N LEU A 86 -5.71 12.42 -16.14
CA LEU A 86 -6.03 11.59 -14.98
C LEU A 86 -6.57 12.40 -13.80
N VAL A 87 -6.33 13.71 -13.74
CA VAL A 87 -6.91 14.60 -12.71
C VAL A 87 -8.39 14.92 -13.00
N ALA A 88 -8.90 14.65 -14.20
CA ALA A 88 -10.26 15.00 -14.57
C ALA A 88 -11.30 14.08 -13.89
N PRO A 89 -12.40 14.61 -13.31
CA PRO A 89 -13.43 13.82 -12.64
C PRO A 89 -14.43 13.16 -13.62
N LYS A 90 -14.00 12.90 -14.86
CA LYS A 90 -14.87 12.38 -15.92
C LYS A 90 -14.40 11.01 -16.37
N ARG A 91 -15.27 10.02 -16.18
CA ARG A 91 -15.03 8.64 -16.58
C ARG A 91 -14.63 8.51 -18.04
N GLU A 92 -15.23 9.28 -18.96
CA GLU A 92 -14.93 9.17 -20.40
C GLU A 92 -13.48 9.54 -20.73
N ILE A 93 -12.86 10.42 -19.95
CA ILE A 93 -11.46 10.81 -20.12
C ILE A 93 -10.55 9.67 -19.66
N HIS A 94 -10.84 9.08 -18.51
CA HIS A 94 -10.13 7.90 -17.99
C HIS A 94 -10.28 6.70 -18.92
N ASP A 95 -11.49 6.44 -19.40
CA ASP A 95 -11.78 5.39 -20.37
C ASP A 95 -11.07 5.63 -21.71
N ALA A 96 -10.65 6.85 -22.05
CA ALA A 96 -9.84 7.11 -23.25
C ALA A 96 -8.37 6.73 -23.05
N VAL A 97 -7.80 7.00 -21.87
CA VAL A 97 -6.37 6.78 -21.57
C VAL A 97 -6.07 5.47 -20.83
N ALA A 98 -7.10 4.69 -20.50
CA ALA A 98 -6.95 3.40 -19.84
C ALA A 98 -6.07 2.42 -20.63
N ARG A 99 -5.28 1.60 -19.92
CA ARG A 99 -4.34 0.62 -20.49
C ARG A 99 -5.04 -0.58 -21.15
N PHE A 100 -6.17 -1.03 -20.59
CA PHE A 100 -6.92 -2.17 -21.09
C PHE A 100 -8.22 -1.77 -21.78
N THR A 101 -8.69 -2.59 -22.71
CA THR A 101 -9.91 -2.34 -23.50
C THR A 101 -11.17 -2.28 -22.63
N TRP A 102 -11.12 -2.93 -21.47
CA TRP A 102 -12.18 -2.96 -20.46
C TRP A 102 -12.01 -1.88 -19.36
N GLY A 103 -11.04 -0.97 -19.47
CA GLY A 103 -10.72 0.05 -18.48
C GLY A 103 -9.54 -0.33 -17.57
N ASP A 104 -9.20 0.52 -16.60
CA ASP A 104 -8.14 0.21 -15.62
C ASP A 104 -8.70 -0.30 -14.29
N TYR A 105 -7.81 -0.76 -13.42
CA TYR A 105 -8.16 -1.30 -12.12
C TYR A 105 -7.20 -0.88 -11.02
N ILE A 106 -7.68 -0.90 -9.79
CA ILE A 106 -6.91 -0.75 -8.56
C ILE A 106 -6.89 -2.06 -7.79
N CYS A 107 -5.89 -2.24 -6.94
CA CYS A 107 -5.86 -3.30 -5.95
C CYS A 107 -6.16 -2.73 -4.57
N LEU A 108 -7.10 -3.34 -3.85
CA LEU A 108 -7.38 -2.99 -2.46
C LEU A 108 -6.57 -3.90 -1.55
N SER A 109 -5.62 -3.31 -0.81
CA SER A 109 -4.84 -3.96 0.23
C SER A 109 -5.41 -3.57 1.59
N TYR A 110 -5.89 -4.53 2.38
CA TYR A 110 -6.54 -4.25 3.67
C TYR A 110 -6.22 -5.33 4.71
N THR A 111 -6.44 -5.02 5.99
CA THR A 111 -6.27 -6.01 7.07
C THR A 111 -7.59 -6.43 7.70
N TRP A 112 -7.63 -7.66 8.20
CA TRP A 112 -8.71 -8.12 9.07
C TRP A 112 -8.43 -7.58 10.48
N GLY A 113 -9.39 -6.86 11.08
CA GLY A 113 -9.24 -6.34 12.45
C GLY A 113 -9.53 -7.38 13.55
N ASP A 114 -9.46 -6.94 14.80
CA ASP A 114 -9.66 -7.70 16.05
C ASP A 114 -11.00 -8.42 16.15
N ASP A 115 -11.99 -7.89 15.44
CA ASP A 115 -13.34 -8.42 15.39
C ASP A 115 -13.49 -9.51 14.32
N ALA A 116 -12.48 -10.37 14.18
CA ALA A 116 -12.51 -11.53 13.30
C ALA A 116 -13.76 -12.37 13.61
N GLY A 117 -14.77 -12.29 12.74
CA GLY A 117 -16.08 -12.91 12.92
C GLY A 117 -17.27 -11.96 12.72
N GLN A 118 -17.07 -10.64 12.86
CA GLN A 118 -18.10 -9.66 12.50
C GLN A 118 -18.18 -9.53 10.98
N SER A 119 -19.29 -10.01 10.43
CA SER A 119 -19.55 -9.98 9.00
C SER A 119 -20.49 -8.83 8.65
N ALA A 120 -20.17 -8.11 7.58
CA ALA A 120 -21.10 -7.23 6.88
C ALA A 120 -21.61 -7.94 5.61
N THR A 121 -22.71 -7.45 5.05
CA THR A 121 -23.25 -7.99 3.80
C THR A 121 -23.01 -7.01 2.66
N VAL A 122 -22.51 -7.54 1.54
CA VAL A 122 -22.44 -6.87 0.24
C VAL A 122 -23.25 -7.69 -0.77
N VAL A 123 -23.56 -7.11 -1.93
CA VAL A 123 -24.22 -7.81 -3.03
C VAL A 123 -23.21 -7.99 -4.15
N VAL A 124 -23.01 -9.22 -4.62
CA VAL A 124 -22.10 -9.54 -5.74
C VAL A 124 -22.90 -10.29 -6.80
N ASN A 125 -23.03 -9.74 -8.01
CA ASN A 125 -23.85 -10.29 -9.10
C ASN A 125 -25.29 -10.61 -8.63
N GLY A 126 -25.89 -9.73 -7.83
CA GLY A 126 -27.22 -9.94 -7.23
C GLY A 126 -27.26 -10.95 -6.06
N VAL A 127 -26.13 -11.54 -5.66
CA VAL A 127 -26.04 -12.50 -4.55
C VAL A 127 -25.57 -11.81 -3.28
N SER A 128 -26.38 -11.92 -2.22
CA SER A 128 -26.03 -11.46 -0.87
C SER A 128 -24.87 -12.28 -0.31
N THR A 129 -23.74 -11.59 -0.09
CA THR A 129 -22.43 -12.16 0.24
C THR A 129 -21.96 -11.60 1.57
N ALA A 130 -21.60 -12.49 2.50
CA ALA A 130 -21.00 -12.10 3.77
C ALA A 130 -19.50 -11.82 3.57
N VAL A 131 -19.05 -10.65 4.00
CA VAL A 131 -17.64 -10.25 3.99
C VAL A 131 -17.24 -9.75 5.38
N ASN A 132 -15.94 -9.71 5.65
CA ASN A 132 -15.43 -9.05 6.85
C ASN A 132 -15.89 -7.57 6.88
N LYS A 133 -16.25 -7.05 8.05
CA LYS A 133 -16.70 -5.65 8.19
C LYS A 133 -15.68 -4.62 7.68
N HIS A 134 -14.38 -4.90 7.81
CA HIS A 134 -13.30 -4.04 7.33
C HIS A 134 -13.31 -3.99 5.80
N LEU A 135 -13.52 -5.13 5.15
CA LEU A 135 -13.68 -5.15 3.69
C LEU A 135 -14.90 -4.35 3.24
N ALA A 136 -16.04 -4.49 3.92
CA ALA A 136 -17.22 -3.69 3.57
C ALA A 136 -17.01 -2.19 3.81
N ALA A 137 -16.26 -1.80 4.85
CA ALA A 137 -15.89 -0.40 5.07
C ALA A 137 -14.95 0.12 3.98
N ALA A 138 -13.87 -0.62 3.71
CA ALA A 138 -12.92 -0.30 2.65
C ALA A 138 -13.58 -0.20 1.27
N LEU A 139 -14.52 -1.08 0.93
CA LEU A 139 -15.26 -1.00 -0.33
C LEU A 139 -16.18 0.24 -0.41
N ARG A 140 -16.76 0.71 0.71
CA ARG A 140 -17.53 1.97 0.72
C ARG A 140 -16.62 3.16 0.50
N ASP A 141 -15.50 3.18 1.21
CA ASP A 141 -14.46 4.19 1.06
C ASP A 141 -13.93 4.26 -0.38
N VAL A 142 -13.60 3.12 -0.98
CA VAL A 142 -13.19 3.03 -2.39
C VAL A 142 -14.29 3.52 -3.33
N ARG A 143 -15.56 3.17 -3.08
CA ARG A 143 -16.69 3.66 -3.90
C ARG A 143 -16.79 5.18 -3.87
N GLU A 144 -16.50 5.81 -2.73
CA GLU A 144 -16.55 7.25 -2.52
C GLU A 144 -15.25 7.97 -2.95
N SER A 145 -14.18 7.22 -3.24
CA SER A 145 -12.90 7.74 -3.71
C SER A 145 -12.99 8.27 -5.15
N HIS A 146 -11.99 9.05 -5.57
CA HIS A 146 -11.87 9.49 -6.95
C HIS A 146 -11.94 8.31 -7.94
N GLU A 147 -11.17 7.25 -7.68
CA GLU A 147 -11.10 6.03 -8.47
C GLU A 147 -12.45 5.30 -8.55
N GLY A 148 -13.19 5.23 -7.44
CA GLY A 148 -14.55 4.68 -7.43
C GLY A 148 -15.52 5.51 -8.27
N GLN A 149 -15.46 6.84 -8.15
CA GLN A 149 -16.36 7.76 -8.86
C GLN A 149 -16.13 7.80 -10.38
N ILE A 150 -14.90 7.58 -10.84
CA ILE A 150 -14.58 7.44 -12.27
C ILE A 150 -14.81 6.01 -12.79
N GLY A 151 -15.25 5.08 -11.93
CA GLY A 151 -15.61 3.71 -12.33
C GLY A 151 -14.42 2.76 -12.51
N MET A 152 -13.29 3.00 -11.82
CA MET A 152 -12.18 2.05 -11.83
C MET A 152 -12.63 0.71 -11.23
N LYS A 153 -12.12 -0.37 -11.82
CA LYS A 153 -12.38 -1.70 -11.31
C LYS A 153 -11.52 -1.99 -10.09
N VAL A 154 -12.00 -2.86 -9.20
CA VAL A 154 -11.31 -3.20 -7.95
C VAL A 154 -10.95 -4.67 -7.95
N TRP A 155 -9.69 -4.97 -7.66
CA TRP A 155 -9.26 -6.31 -7.28
C TRP A 155 -9.11 -6.38 -5.76
N VAL A 156 -9.72 -7.39 -5.15
CA VAL A 156 -9.50 -7.72 -3.74
C VAL A 156 -9.55 -9.23 -3.56
N ASP A 157 -8.55 -9.78 -2.87
CA ASP A 157 -8.34 -11.22 -2.69
C ASP A 157 -9.60 -11.95 -2.18
N ALA A 158 -10.29 -11.37 -1.20
CA ALA A 158 -11.44 -11.97 -0.53
C ALA A 158 -12.66 -12.20 -1.45
N LEU A 159 -12.75 -11.51 -2.59
CA LEU A 159 -13.87 -11.61 -3.53
C LEU A 159 -13.44 -12.01 -4.95
N CYS A 160 -12.24 -11.64 -5.39
CA CYS A 160 -11.73 -12.00 -6.72
C CYS A 160 -11.18 -13.44 -6.79
N ILE A 161 -10.82 -14.01 -5.64
CA ILE A 161 -10.39 -15.40 -5.51
C ILE A 161 -11.54 -16.21 -4.93
N ASN A 162 -11.78 -17.40 -5.48
CA ASN A 162 -12.69 -18.36 -4.86
C ASN A 162 -12.03 -18.95 -3.61
N GLN A 163 -12.24 -18.29 -2.46
CA GLN A 163 -11.63 -18.68 -1.18
C GLN A 163 -12.01 -20.10 -0.72
N ALA A 164 -13.08 -20.69 -1.28
CA ALA A 164 -13.52 -22.04 -0.98
C ALA A 164 -12.89 -23.12 -1.88
N ASP A 165 -12.17 -22.73 -2.94
CA ASP A 165 -11.53 -23.64 -3.90
C ASP A 165 -10.02 -23.54 -3.80
N VAL A 166 -9.39 -24.57 -3.21
CA VAL A 166 -7.93 -24.58 -2.98
C VAL A 166 -7.13 -24.50 -4.30
N PRO A 167 -7.49 -25.23 -5.37
CA PRO A 167 -6.89 -25.03 -6.69
C PRO A 167 -6.92 -23.57 -7.17
N ASP A 168 -8.05 -22.87 -7.09
CA ASP A 168 -8.14 -21.44 -7.45
C ASP A 168 -7.24 -20.58 -6.55
N ARG A 169 -7.22 -20.82 -5.23
CA ARG A 169 -6.32 -20.12 -4.29
C ARG A 169 -4.85 -20.32 -4.64
N ASN A 170 -4.43 -21.58 -4.84
CA ASN A 170 -3.05 -21.92 -5.20
C ASN A 170 -2.63 -21.23 -6.50
N ALA A 171 -3.52 -21.17 -7.50
CA ALA A 171 -3.26 -20.53 -8.78
C ALA A 171 -3.03 -19.00 -8.67
N HIS A 172 -3.47 -18.35 -7.58
CA HIS A 172 -3.28 -16.91 -7.40
C HIS A 172 -1.98 -16.54 -6.70
N VAL A 173 -1.33 -17.44 -5.94
CA VAL A 173 -0.15 -17.11 -5.11
C VAL A 173 0.94 -16.40 -5.90
N LEU A 174 1.36 -16.94 -7.05
CA LEU A 174 2.35 -16.28 -7.91
C LEU A 174 1.78 -15.08 -8.67
N ARG A 175 0.48 -15.09 -8.95
CA ARG A 175 -0.19 -14.03 -9.72
C ARG A 175 -0.44 -12.78 -8.90
N VAL A 176 -0.42 -12.83 -7.57
CA VAL A 176 -0.54 -11.65 -6.70
C VAL A 176 0.53 -10.62 -7.07
N ARG A 177 1.76 -11.07 -7.38
CA ARG A 177 2.84 -10.20 -7.87
C ARG A 177 2.39 -9.40 -9.10
N ASP A 178 1.90 -10.10 -10.12
CA ASP A 178 1.52 -9.50 -11.40
C ASP A 178 0.24 -8.66 -11.31
N ILE A 179 -0.71 -9.07 -10.46
CA ILE A 179 -1.98 -8.36 -10.24
C ILE A 179 -1.72 -7.03 -9.51
N PHE A 180 -0.95 -7.04 -8.43
CA PHE A 180 -0.62 -5.79 -7.72
C PHE A 180 0.30 -4.91 -8.55
N GLY A 181 1.30 -5.48 -9.24
CA GLY A 181 2.21 -4.71 -10.09
C GLY A 181 1.59 -4.20 -11.38
N GLY A 182 0.55 -4.87 -11.87
CA GLY A 182 -0.22 -4.45 -13.04
C GLY A 182 -1.36 -3.47 -12.72
N ALA A 183 -1.67 -3.22 -11.45
CA ALA A 183 -2.71 -2.27 -11.06
C ALA A 183 -2.36 -0.84 -11.49
N PHE A 184 -3.35 0.03 -11.59
CA PHE A 184 -3.12 1.47 -11.76
C PHE A 184 -2.67 2.08 -10.44
N SER A 185 -3.18 1.60 -9.32
CA SER A 185 -2.81 2.01 -7.97
C SER A 185 -3.12 0.88 -6.99
N VAL A 186 -2.30 0.74 -5.96
CA VAL A 186 -2.65 -0.06 -4.78
C VAL A 186 -3.13 0.90 -3.69
N MET A 187 -4.33 0.64 -3.17
CA MET A 187 -4.89 1.35 -2.03
C MET A 187 -4.60 0.58 -0.75
N ALA A 188 -3.61 1.03 0.01
CA ALA A 188 -3.28 0.53 1.33
C ALA A 188 -4.27 1.08 2.36
N TRP A 189 -5.32 0.33 2.65
CA TRP A 189 -6.39 0.74 3.56
C TRP A 189 -6.03 0.42 5.01
N THR A 190 -5.71 1.44 5.79
CA THR A 190 -5.24 1.32 7.19
C THR A 190 -6.23 1.92 8.20
N LYS A 191 -7.47 2.20 7.80
CA LYS A 191 -8.48 2.73 8.74
C LYS A 191 -8.87 1.65 9.76
N GLU A 192 -8.74 1.96 11.03
CA GLU A 192 -9.25 1.13 12.12
C GLU A 192 -10.21 1.97 12.97
N GLN A 193 -11.30 1.37 13.48
CA GLN A 193 -12.38 2.05 14.20
C GLN A 193 -11.95 2.81 15.48
N ARG A 194 -10.68 2.69 15.90
CA ARG A 194 -10.11 3.45 17.03
C ARG A 194 -8.91 4.24 16.54
N ASP A 195 -9.18 5.21 15.69
CA ASP A 195 -8.27 6.33 15.52
C ASP A 195 -8.44 7.19 16.79
N LEU A 196 -7.38 7.27 17.59
CA LEU A 196 -7.39 7.85 18.93
C LEU A 196 -7.60 9.37 18.84
N GLU A 197 -8.84 9.82 19.00
CA GLU A 197 -9.16 11.21 19.43
C GLU A 197 -8.55 11.55 20.82
N PHE A 198 -7.88 10.57 21.46
CA PHE A 198 -7.46 10.57 22.86
C PHE A 198 -6.28 11.50 23.19
N LEU A 199 -5.54 12.00 22.20
CA LEU A 199 -4.39 12.89 22.43
C LEU A 199 -4.68 14.38 22.18
N GLY A 200 -5.88 14.75 21.70
CA GLY A 200 -6.20 16.15 21.35
C GLY A 200 -5.39 16.69 20.15
N LEU A 201 -4.58 15.85 19.50
CA LEU A 201 -3.98 16.11 18.19
C LEU A 201 -5.09 16.01 17.13
N GLY A 202 -4.97 16.73 16.01
CA GLY A 202 -5.97 16.81 14.93
C GLY A 202 -6.34 15.46 14.28
N GLN A 203 -6.95 15.48 13.08
CA GLN A 203 -7.27 14.22 12.40
C GLN A 203 -5.98 13.44 12.09
N PRO A 204 -5.89 12.13 12.38
CA PRO A 204 -4.68 11.38 12.07
C PRO A 204 -4.31 11.46 10.59
N GLY A 205 -3.05 11.81 10.32
CA GLY A 205 -2.51 11.91 8.97
C GLY A 205 -2.51 13.31 8.34
N GLU A 206 -3.01 14.36 9.03
CA GLU A 206 -2.99 15.75 8.52
C GLU A 206 -1.57 16.20 8.17
N HIS A 207 -0.59 15.85 8.99
CA HIS A 207 0.81 16.20 8.75
C HIS A 207 1.42 15.39 7.60
N LEU A 208 1.03 14.13 7.42
CA LEU A 208 1.46 13.31 6.29
C LEU A 208 0.81 13.79 4.97
N GLU A 209 -0.43 14.28 5.01
CA GLU A 209 -1.06 14.95 3.87
C GLU A 209 -0.36 16.26 3.52
N LEU A 210 0.03 17.07 4.52
CA LEU A 210 0.88 18.25 4.28
C LEU A 210 2.20 17.85 3.61
N CYS A 211 2.89 16.82 4.14
CA CYS A 211 4.11 16.30 3.53
C CYS A 211 3.87 15.84 2.09
N ASN A 212 2.70 15.27 1.80
CA ASN A 212 2.32 14.84 0.46
C ASN A 212 2.20 16.01 -0.50
N VAL A 213 1.54 17.10 -0.09
CA VAL A 213 1.44 18.34 -0.87
C VAL A 213 2.82 18.93 -1.13
N VAL A 214 3.64 19.06 -0.07
CA VAL A 214 5.00 19.60 -0.18
C VAL A 214 5.85 18.76 -1.13
N PHE A 215 5.85 17.44 -0.94
CA PHE A 215 6.66 16.52 -1.72
C PHE A 215 6.29 16.53 -3.20
N LYS A 216 4.98 16.55 -3.52
CA LYS A 216 4.51 16.60 -4.91
C LYS A 216 4.85 17.90 -5.61
N LEU A 217 4.66 19.04 -4.94
CA LEU A 217 4.78 20.36 -5.58
C LEU A 217 6.22 20.89 -5.58
N TYR A 218 6.99 20.60 -4.53
CA TYR A 218 8.31 21.21 -4.30
C TYR A 218 9.45 20.18 -4.19
N GLY A 219 9.11 18.88 -4.17
CA GLY A 219 10.08 17.79 -4.17
C GLY A 219 10.72 17.50 -2.81
N LYS A 220 11.58 16.47 -2.79
CA LYS A 220 12.22 15.95 -1.58
C LYS A 220 13.01 17.00 -0.80
N ARG A 221 13.71 17.90 -1.49
CA ARG A 221 14.54 18.92 -0.84
C ARG A 221 13.72 19.90 0.01
N ALA A 222 12.57 20.35 -0.47
CA ALA A 222 11.69 21.22 0.30
C ALA A 222 11.13 20.47 1.53
N LEU A 223 10.80 19.19 1.36
CA LEU A 223 10.38 18.34 2.49
C LEU A 223 11.49 18.20 3.54
N GLU A 224 12.75 17.97 3.14
CA GLU A 224 13.92 17.95 4.05
C GLU A 224 14.11 19.27 4.81
N GLU A 225 13.90 20.41 4.14
CA GLU A 225 14.01 21.73 4.74
C GLU A 225 12.90 21.97 5.78
N ILE A 226 11.65 21.60 5.48
CA ILE A 226 10.51 21.73 6.40
C ILE A 226 10.63 20.78 7.61
N LEU A 227 11.24 19.60 7.43
CA LEU A 227 11.51 18.64 8.50
C LEU A 227 12.78 18.96 9.31
N GLY A 228 13.48 20.05 9.00
CA GLY A 228 14.62 20.55 9.78
C GLY A 228 15.87 19.67 9.68
N VAL A 229 16.16 19.07 8.52
CA VAL A 229 17.34 18.19 8.29
C VAL A 229 18.64 18.96 8.13
N LYS A 230 18.56 20.26 7.83
CA LYS A 230 19.72 21.15 7.90
C LYS A 230 19.59 22.01 9.14
N GLU A 231 20.56 21.91 10.04
CA GLU A 231 20.87 23.01 10.96
C GLU A 231 21.04 24.28 10.11
N ARG A 232 20.01 25.13 10.07
CA ARG A 232 20.29 26.55 9.93
C ARG A 232 20.95 26.93 11.25
N GLY A 233 22.26 27.14 11.22
CA GLY A 233 22.80 28.25 12.00
C GLY A 233 21.93 29.44 11.64
N TRP A 234 21.09 29.91 12.57
CA TRP A 234 20.08 30.93 12.32
C TRP A 234 20.75 32.26 11.97
N GLY A 235 21.13 32.38 10.70
CA GLY A 235 21.84 33.50 10.12
C GLY A 235 21.54 33.58 8.63
N VAL A 236 20.52 34.39 8.31
CA VAL A 236 20.24 35.08 7.02
C VAL A 236 19.59 34.25 5.90
N ASP A 237 18.29 34.45 5.63
CA ASP A 237 17.72 35.47 4.70
C ASP A 237 16.18 35.38 4.75
N ASP A 238 15.50 36.47 5.14
CA ASP A 238 14.10 36.47 5.61
C ASP A 238 13.04 36.18 4.52
N GLU A 239 13.37 36.37 3.24
CA GLU A 239 12.38 36.29 2.14
C GLU A 239 11.91 34.85 1.84
N GLN A 240 12.81 33.85 1.89
CA GLN A 240 12.43 32.46 1.61
C GLN A 240 11.64 31.82 2.75
N TYR A 241 11.85 32.29 3.99
CA TYR A 241 11.09 31.83 5.15
C TYR A 241 9.65 32.32 5.10
N GLU A 242 9.41 33.58 4.70
CA GLU A 242 8.05 34.12 4.55
C GLU A 242 7.29 33.48 3.38
N GLU A 243 7.97 33.02 2.33
CA GLU A 243 7.30 32.30 1.23
C GLU A 243 6.83 30.90 1.66
N VAL A 244 7.68 30.13 2.36
CA VAL A 244 7.33 28.79 2.89
C VAL A 244 6.30 28.88 4.02
N MET A 245 6.46 29.82 4.96
CA MET A 245 5.49 30.06 6.04
C MET A 245 4.21 30.73 5.54
N GLY A 246 4.26 31.44 4.41
CA GLY A 246 3.09 31.95 3.69
C GLY A 246 2.22 30.81 3.17
N LEU A 247 2.82 29.74 2.63
CA LEU A 247 2.11 28.56 2.13
C LEU A 247 1.41 27.77 3.25
N VAL A 248 2.08 27.62 4.39
CA VAL A 248 1.50 27.04 5.61
C VAL A 248 0.26 27.82 6.08
N ARG A 249 0.34 29.17 6.04
CA ARG A 249 -0.78 30.06 6.39
C ARG A 249 -1.92 30.05 5.37
N ILE A 250 -1.64 29.92 4.07
CA ILE A 250 -2.67 29.89 2.98
C ILE A 250 -3.56 28.65 3.06
N HIS A 251 -3.01 27.50 3.45
CA HIS A 251 -3.78 26.26 3.59
C HIS A 251 -4.50 26.13 4.94
N ASN A 252 -4.48 27.17 5.78
CA ASN A 252 -5.01 27.15 7.15
C ASN A 252 -4.47 25.96 7.97
N VAL A 253 -3.24 25.54 7.66
CA VAL A 253 -2.55 24.47 8.35
C VAL A 253 -1.77 25.13 9.47
N ASP A 254 -2.29 25.00 10.67
CA ASP A 254 -1.70 25.62 11.83
C ASP A 254 -0.51 24.79 12.34
N VAL A 255 0.62 24.89 11.63
CA VAL A 255 1.89 24.27 12.06
C VAL A 255 2.37 24.84 13.40
N LEU A 256 1.74 25.92 13.88
CA LEU A 256 2.10 26.66 15.09
C LEU A 256 1.03 26.60 16.21
N VAL A 257 -0.07 25.83 16.07
CA VAL A 257 -1.11 25.75 17.13
C VAL A 257 -0.60 25.17 18.45
N PHE A 258 0.60 24.61 18.49
CA PHE A 258 1.21 24.15 19.74
C PHE A 258 1.93 25.24 20.54
N ASP A 259 1.94 26.50 20.09
CA ASP A 259 2.46 27.63 20.88
C ASP A 259 1.39 28.32 21.75
N GLN A 260 0.09 27.98 21.61
CA GLN A 260 -0.99 28.71 22.30
C GLN A 260 -1.55 28.09 23.59
N PHE A 261 -1.07 26.92 24.03
CA PHE A 261 -1.59 26.27 25.26
C PHE A 261 -0.66 26.35 26.49
N TYR A 262 0.44 27.13 26.43
CA TYR A 262 1.37 27.30 27.56
C TYR A 262 1.64 28.76 27.96
N TRP A 263 0.76 29.70 27.61
CA TRP A 263 0.87 31.11 28.03
C TRP A 263 -0.19 31.56 29.03
N GLU A 264 -0.52 30.72 30.02
CA GLU A 264 -1.11 31.23 31.26
C GLU A 264 -0.11 31.04 32.40
N ASP A 265 0.58 32.17 32.69
CA ASP A 265 1.32 32.47 33.91
C ASP A 265 2.66 31.74 34.16
N SER A 266 3.71 32.15 33.46
CA SER A 266 5.03 32.21 34.10
C SER A 266 5.89 33.34 33.50
N ASP A 267 5.89 34.49 34.17
CA ASP A 267 7.02 35.42 34.15
C ASP A 267 8.21 34.70 34.80
N ASP A 268 8.99 33.97 34.02
CA ASP A 268 10.40 33.72 34.35
C ASP A 268 11.18 33.46 33.06
N SER A 269 12.12 34.36 32.83
CA SER A 269 13.17 34.26 31.84
C SER A 269 14.13 33.15 32.22
N ASP A 270 14.15 32.05 31.47
CA ASP A 270 15.30 31.14 31.44
C ASP A 270 15.77 30.88 30.00
N ASP A 271 17.09 31.01 29.93
CA ASP A 271 18.06 30.75 28.88
C ASP A 271 17.88 29.36 28.27
N PHE A 272 17.77 29.26 26.93
CA PHE A 272 17.70 28.05 26.10
C PHE A 272 17.23 26.72 26.76
N GLY A 273 15.94 26.38 26.65
CA GLY A 273 15.51 24.97 26.72
C GLY A 273 14.18 24.68 27.42
N SER A 274 13.07 24.85 26.70
CA SER A 274 11.85 24.01 26.84
C SER A 274 10.78 24.48 25.85
N GLY A 275 10.29 23.61 24.95
CA GLY A 275 8.88 23.71 24.51
C GLY A 275 8.53 23.79 23.02
N ARG A 276 9.46 23.74 22.05
CA ARG A 276 9.07 23.66 20.62
C ARG A 276 9.11 22.22 20.14
N VAL A 277 7.95 21.60 20.00
CA VAL A 277 7.80 20.30 19.30
C VAL A 277 8.01 20.55 17.81
N HIS A 278 9.01 19.93 17.19
CA HIS A 278 9.22 20.07 15.75
C HIS A 278 8.24 19.18 14.98
N LEU A 279 7.89 19.57 13.75
CA LEU A 279 7.03 18.76 12.86
C LEU A 279 7.57 17.32 12.69
N ARG A 280 8.89 17.14 12.67
CA ARG A 280 9.54 15.83 12.62
C ARG A 280 9.19 14.95 13.82
N ASP A 281 9.07 15.51 15.01
CA ASP A 281 8.75 14.78 16.25
C ASP A 281 7.27 14.37 16.24
N VAL A 282 6.39 15.26 15.77
CA VAL A 282 4.96 14.96 15.56
C VAL A 282 4.79 13.85 14.53
N LEU A 283 5.46 13.95 13.39
CA LEU A 283 5.42 12.93 12.36
C LEU A 283 5.96 11.59 12.85
N ALA A 284 7.02 11.59 13.65
CA ALA A 284 7.52 10.37 14.26
C ALA A 284 6.43 9.69 15.12
N MET A 285 5.70 10.47 15.93
CA MET A 285 4.57 9.96 16.73
C MET A 285 3.39 9.49 15.88
N GLU A 286 3.06 10.20 14.80
CA GLU A 286 2.04 9.77 13.84
C GLU A 286 2.44 8.46 13.15
N LEU A 287 3.69 8.35 12.70
CA LEU A 287 4.23 7.13 12.09
C LEU A 287 4.16 5.95 13.06
N MET A 288 4.42 6.13 14.36
CA MET A 288 4.22 5.06 15.33
C MET A 288 2.75 4.61 15.36
N GLN A 289 1.81 5.56 15.41
CA GLN A 289 0.38 5.23 15.45
C GLN A 289 -0.07 4.52 14.17
N LEU A 290 0.43 4.97 13.02
CA LEU A 290 0.19 4.34 11.73
C LEU A 290 0.77 2.93 11.69
N PHE A 291 2.04 2.76 12.07
CA PHE A 291 2.74 1.47 11.99
C PHE A 291 2.33 0.46 13.06
N ARG A 292 1.69 0.90 14.15
CA ARG A 292 0.99 0.03 15.09
C ARG A 292 -0.28 -0.60 14.51
N LYS A 293 -0.86 -0.04 13.44
CA LYS A 293 -2.00 -0.65 12.74
C LYS A 293 -1.60 -2.02 12.21
N ARG A 294 -2.52 -2.99 12.30
CA ARG A 294 -2.24 -4.38 11.91
C ARG A 294 -1.87 -4.55 10.45
N TYR A 295 -2.31 -3.61 9.62
CA TYR A 295 -1.93 -3.57 8.22
C TYR A 295 -0.41 -3.70 8.02
N TRP A 296 0.38 -2.91 8.75
CA TRP A 296 1.83 -2.83 8.62
C TRP A 296 2.59 -3.99 9.26
N SER A 297 1.88 -4.94 9.88
CA SER A 297 2.47 -6.20 10.31
C SER A 297 2.10 -7.36 9.41
N ARG A 298 1.25 -7.22 8.39
CA ARG A 298 0.92 -8.33 7.48
C ARG A 298 2.11 -8.69 6.60
N LEU A 299 2.45 -9.98 6.54
CA LEU A 299 3.50 -10.49 5.65
C LEU A 299 3.24 -10.19 4.18
N TRP A 300 2.01 -10.39 3.71
CA TRP A 300 1.64 -10.13 2.32
C TRP A 300 1.84 -8.67 1.90
N VAL A 301 1.81 -7.71 2.84
CA VAL A 301 2.06 -6.28 2.55
C VAL A 301 3.49 -6.06 2.02
N ILE A 302 4.45 -6.91 2.37
CA ILE A 302 5.81 -6.85 1.81
C ILE A 302 5.75 -6.98 0.30
N GLN A 303 5.15 -8.06 -0.21
CA GLN A 303 5.02 -8.28 -1.65
C GLN A 303 4.03 -7.30 -2.29
N GLU A 304 2.85 -7.09 -1.70
CA GLU A 304 1.80 -6.23 -2.25
C GLU A 304 2.30 -4.79 -2.47
N LEU A 305 3.11 -4.24 -1.55
CA LEU A 305 3.66 -2.89 -1.68
C LEU A 305 4.98 -2.84 -2.45
N ALA A 306 5.84 -3.85 -2.36
CA ALA A 306 7.10 -3.89 -3.13
C ALA A 306 6.82 -3.82 -4.64
N VAL A 307 5.81 -4.56 -5.10
CA VAL A 307 5.43 -4.56 -6.52
C VAL A 307 4.46 -3.43 -6.89
N SER A 308 3.96 -2.66 -5.93
CA SER A 308 2.89 -1.70 -6.20
C SER A 308 3.36 -0.51 -7.06
N PRO A 309 2.51 0.04 -7.94
CA PRO A 309 2.80 1.24 -8.74
C PRO A 309 3.23 2.45 -7.89
N THR A 310 3.98 3.40 -8.48
CA THR A 310 4.33 4.67 -7.79
C THR A 310 3.11 5.51 -7.38
N THR A 311 1.99 5.33 -8.07
CA THR A 311 0.68 5.97 -7.84
C THR A 311 -0.10 5.37 -6.68
N SER A 312 0.49 4.43 -5.93
CA SER A 312 -0.15 3.78 -4.79
C SER A 312 -0.36 4.73 -3.62
N THR A 313 -1.50 4.62 -2.95
CA THR A 313 -1.93 5.52 -1.88
C THR A 313 -2.12 4.77 -0.56
N VAL A 314 -1.84 5.45 0.54
CA VAL A 314 -2.11 4.99 1.90
C VAL A 314 -3.31 5.77 2.44
N TRP A 315 -4.28 5.05 2.97
CA TRP A 315 -5.51 5.59 3.52
C TRP A 315 -5.50 5.48 5.03
N TRP A 316 -5.52 6.62 5.72
CA TRP A 316 -5.56 6.68 7.17
C TRP A 316 -6.62 7.69 7.65
N GLY A 317 -7.60 7.22 8.43
CA GLY A 317 -8.74 8.04 8.82
C GLY A 317 -9.55 8.49 7.61
N LYS A 318 -9.70 9.81 7.41
CA LYS A 318 -10.37 10.36 6.22
C LYS A 318 -9.39 10.81 5.14
N LEU A 319 -8.09 10.78 5.45
CA LEU A 319 -7.05 11.34 4.63
C LEU A 319 -6.35 10.24 3.82
N THR A 320 -5.74 10.68 2.72
CA THR A 320 -4.98 9.84 1.83
C THR A 320 -3.70 10.54 1.44
N PHE A 321 -2.59 9.82 1.43
CA PHE A 321 -1.29 10.31 0.98
C PHE A 321 -0.57 9.24 0.16
N ASP A 322 0.35 9.66 -0.70
CA ASP A 322 1.05 8.73 -1.58
C ASP A 322 2.02 7.86 -0.77
N LEU A 323 2.18 6.60 -1.17
CA LEU A 323 3.18 5.71 -0.58
C LEU A 323 4.59 6.29 -0.74
N SER A 324 4.87 6.99 -1.84
CA SER A 324 6.15 7.67 -2.09
C SER A 324 6.44 8.79 -1.08
N THR A 325 5.41 9.51 -0.63
CA THR A 325 5.53 10.51 0.44
C THR A 325 5.89 9.83 1.76
N LEU A 326 5.22 8.73 2.10
CA LEU A 326 5.53 7.97 3.31
C LEU A 326 6.97 7.43 3.30
N GLN A 327 7.43 6.94 2.14
CA GLN A 327 8.83 6.52 1.93
C GLN A 327 9.79 7.69 2.13
N ALA A 328 9.55 8.83 1.49
CA ALA A 328 10.40 10.01 1.60
C ALA A 328 10.50 10.53 3.03
N VAL A 329 9.38 10.62 3.76
CA VAL A 329 9.37 11.03 5.18
C VAL A 329 10.19 10.06 6.02
N CYS A 330 10.00 8.75 5.86
CA CYS A 330 10.77 7.76 6.63
C CYS A 330 12.27 7.79 6.30
N GLU A 331 12.63 7.95 5.04
CA GLU A 331 14.04 8.11 4.61
C GLU A 331 14.69 9.34 5.26
N ILE A 332 13.97 10.46 5.29
CA ILE A 332 14.44 11.72 5.89
C ILE A 332 14.65 11.58 7.40
N LEU A 333 13.65 11.04 8.10
CA LEU A 333 13.73 10.81 9.55
C LEU A 333 14.82 9.79 9.91
N HIS A 334 15.04 8.77 9.06
CA HIS A 334 16.12 7.80 9.25
C HIS A 334 17.51 8.41 9.12
N ALA A 335 17.69 9.31 8.15
CA ALA A 335 18.95 10.01 7.97
C ALA A 335 19.30 10.86 9.21
N GLN A 336 18.29 11.53 9.79
CA GLN A 336 18.45 12.35 10.99
C GLN A 336 18.78 11.53 12.25
N SER A 337 18.18 10.34 12.42
CA SER A 337 18.46 9.50 13.60
C SER A 337 19.90 8.98 13.68
N LYS A 338 20.66 9.05 12.57
CA LYS A 338 22.10 8.75 12.55
C LYS A 338 22.97 9.96 12.91
N THR A 339 22.47 11.17 12.74
CA THR A 339 23.26 12.42 12.87
C THR A 339 22.99 13.16 14.17
N GLU A 340 21.79 13.03 14.75
CA GLU A 340 21.39 13.67 16.00
C GLU A 340 20.96 12.58 17.01
N GLU A 341 21.28 12.73 18.30
CA GLU A 341 20.67 11.94 19.39
C GLU A 341 19.19 12.36 19.61
N CYS A 342 18.42 12.52 18.53
CA CYS A 342 17.10 13.16 18.53
C CYS A 342 15.95 12.21 18.88
N MET A 343 16.17 10.88 18.84
CA MET A 343 15.12 9.90 19.04
C MET A 343 15.56 8.84 20.06
N HIS A 344 14.74 8.61 21.10
CA HIS A 344 15.02 7.59 22.10
C HIS A 344 15.17 6.20 21.45
N ALA A 345 16.16 5.42 21.88
CA ALA A 345 16.49 4.13 21.27
C ALA A 345 15.30 3.15 21.20
N GLU A 346 14.44 3.15 22.22
CA GLU A 346 13.22 2.33 22.27
C GLU A 346 12.21 2.72 21.18
N PHE A 347 12.07 4.01 20.92
CA PHE A 347 11.19 4.54 19.89
C PHE A 347 11.67 4.13 18.49
N TRP A 348 12.99 4.22 18.26
CA TRP A 348 13.59 3.80 17.01
C TRP A 348 13.43 2.29 16.76
N GLN A 349 13.59 1.46 17.81
CA GLN A 349 13.38 0.01 17.71
C GLN A 349 11.96 -0.35 17.23
N GLU A 350 10.96 0.43 17.62
CA GLU A 350 9.57 0.18 17.21
C GLU A 350 9.31 0.54 15.74
N LEU A 351 9.85 1.67 15.27
CA LEU A 351 9.69 2.14 13.90
C LEU A 351 10.54 1.38 12.89
N LYS A 352 11.73 0.93 13.30
CA LYS A 352 12.76 0.38 12.40
C LYS A 352 12.22 -0.68 11.44
N PRO A 353 11.44 -1.70 11.86
CA PRO A 353 10.97 -2.71 10.92
C PRO A 353 10.10 -2.15 9.78
N ARG A 354 9.36 -1.07 10.00
CA ARG A 354 8.51 -0.44 8.98
C ARG A 354 9.29 0.52 8.10
N PHE A 355 10.32 1.15 8.66
CA PHE A 355 11.29 1.91 7.89
C PHE A 355 12.08 0.98 6.95
N ASP A 356 12.54 -0.17 7.44
CA ASP A 356 13.20 -1.19 6.64
C ASP A 356 12.30 -1.70 5.51
N LEU A 357 10.99 -1.91 5.79
CA LEU A 357 10.00 -2.27 4.76
C LEU A 357 9.90 -1.20 3.66
N LEU A 358 9.76 0.07 4.04
CA LEU A 358 9.61 1.17 3.08
C LEU A 358 10.89 1.42 2.27
N ALA A 359 12.05 1.26 2.90
CA ALA A 359 13.35 1.29 2.23
C ALA A 359 13.49 0.13 1.24
N PHE A 360 13.12 -1.09 1.65
CA PHE A 360 13.11 -2.26 0.78
C PHE A 360 12.21 -2.06 -0.44
N ILE A 361 11.04 -1.43 -0.30
CA ILE A 361 10.16 -1.11 -1.43
C ILE A 361 10.86 -0.16 -2.42
N SER A 362 11.59 0.86 -1.93
CA SER A 362 12.37 1.76 -2.79
C SER A 362 13.44 0.99 -3.56
N THR A 363 14.25 0.20 -2.85
CA THR A 363 15.30 -0.64 -3.45
C THR A 363 14.73 -1.66 -4.44
N TRP A 364 13.60 -2.28 -4.11
CA TRP A 364 12.94 -3.25 -4.98
C TRP A 364 12.50 -2.62 -6.30
N ARG A 365 11.92 -1.42 -6.26
CA ARG A 365 11.50 -0.69 -7.47
C ARG A 365 12.69 -0.30 -8.35
N GLU A 366 13.83 0.02 -7.75
CA GLU A 366 15.08 0.26 -8.48
C GLU A 366 15.60 -1.02 -9.15
N LEU A 367 15.49 -2.18 -8.47
CA LEU A 367 15.84 -3.47 -9.06
C LEU A 367 14.91 -3.85 -10.23
N GLU A 368 13.60 -3.64 -10.09
CA GLU A 368 12.59 -3.91 -11.14
C GLU A 368 12.62 -2.88 -12.28
N ALA A 369 13.39 -1.80 -12.16
CA ALA A 369 13.62 -0.86 -13.25
C ALA A 369 14.55 -1.42 -14.34
N ALA A 370 15.24 -2.54 -14.09
CA ALA A 370 16.09 -3.19 -15.09
C ALA A 370 15.27 -3.75 -16.27
N PRO A 371 15.79 -3.70 -17.51
CA PRO A 371 15.17 -4.33 -18.67
C PRO A 371 14.88 -5.83 -18.47
N ALA A 372 13.78 -6.30 -19.04
CA ALA A 372 13.29 -7.67 -18.83
C ALA A 372 14.25 -8.79 -19.28
N ASP A 373 15.15 -8.49 -20.20
CA ASP A 373 16.14 -9.42 -20.77
C ASP A 373 17.38 -9.63 -19.90
N GLN A 374 17.62 -8.77 -18.89
CA GLN A 374 18.83 -8.84 -18.06
C GLN A 374 18.81 -9.93 -16.98
N GLY A 375 17.70 -10.66 -16.83
CA GLY A 375 17.60 -11.75 -15.85
C GLY A 375 17.58 -11.22 -14.41
N ARG A 376 16.53 -11.56 -13.67
CA ARG A 376 16.37 -11.11 -12.28
C ARG A 376 17.34 -11.87 -11.38
N GLN A 377 18.31 -11.19 -10.79
CA GLN A 377 19.08 -11.72 -9.67
C GLN A 377 18.80 -10.86 -8.45
N LEU A 378 18.23 -11.47 -7.42
CA LEU A 378 18.32 -10.86 -6.10
C LEU A 378 19.77 -10.94 -5.66
N LEU A 379 20.30 -9.82 -5.20
CA LEU A 379 21.58 -9.80 -4.52
C LEU A 379 21.40 -10.45 -3.14
N ASP A 380 22.47 -11.04 -2.60
CA ASP A 380 22.46 -11.63 -1.26
C ASP A 380 21.96 -10.64 -0.18
N ALA A 381 22.27 -9.34 -0.36
CA ALA A 381 21.77 -8.26 0.49
C ALA A 381 20.23 -8.22 0.54
N SER A 382 19.56 -8.33 -0.62
CA SER A 382 18.09 -8.32 -0.70
C SER A 382 17.47 -9.55 -0.06
N ILE A 383 18.15 -10.70 -0.10
CA ILE A 383 17.70 -11.92 0.59
C ILE A 383 17.75 -11.73 2.11
N GLN A 384 18.83 -11.14 2.63
CA GLN A 384 18.95 -10.85 4.07
C GLN A 384 17.91 -9.80 4.53
N GLU A 385 17.65 -8.77 3.72
CA GLU A 385 16.58 -7.80 3.98
C GLU A 385 15.20 -8.48 4.05
N LEU A 386 14.86 -9.30 3.06
CA LEU A 386 13.61 -10.06 3.05
C LEU A 386 13.45 -10.96 4.28
N LYS A 387 14.53 -11.62 4.70
CA LYS A 387 14.55 -12.43 5.92
C LYS A 387 14.29 -11.59 7.18
N GLN A 388 14.86 -10.40 7.28
CA GLN A 388 14.59 -9.48 8.40
C GLN A 388 13.14 -9.00 8.40
N LEU A 389 12.57 -8.71 7.23
CA LEU A 389 11.16 -8.31 7.10
C LEU A 389 10.22 -9.44 7.50
N GLU A 390 10.48 -10.67 7.06
CA GLU A 390 9.69 -11.87 7.41
C GLU A 390 9.58 -12.06 8.92
N GLN A 391 10.69 -11.88 9.65
CA GLN A 391 10.73 -12.06 11.11
C GLN A 391 9.83 -11.08 11.89
N HIS A 392 9.60 -9.88 11.33
CA HIS A 392 8.78 -8.84 11.94
C HIS A 392 7.34 -8.80 11.41
N ALA A 393 7.01 -9.74 10.52
CA ALA A 393 5.72 -9.84 9.88
C ALA A 393 4.89 -11.01 10.44
N ALA A 394 3.59 -10.79 10.48
CA ALA A 394 2.55 -11.70 10.91
C ALA A 394 1.85 -12.31 9.70
N CYS A 395 1.57 -13.61 9.79
CA CYS A 395 0.77 -14.36 8.85
C CYS A 395 -0.22 -15.24 9.61
N SER A 396 -1.44 -15.43 9.09
CA SER A 396 -2.43 -16.31 9.71
C SER A 396 -2.19 -17.78 9.37
N LEU A 397 -1.68 -18.06 8.17
CA LEU A 397 -1.32 -19.40 7.73
C LEU A 397 0.20 -19.54 7.74
N PRO A 398 0.77 -20.60 8.36
CA PRO A 398 2.21 -20.79 8.40
C PRO A 398 2.86 -20.90 7.01
N GLN A 399 2.15 -21.44 6.01
CA GLN A 399 2.64 -21.53 4.62
C GLN A 399 2.91 -20.15 4.00
N ASP A 400 2.19 -19.11 4.44
CA ASP A 400 2.34 -17.77 3.88
C ASP A 400 3.73 -17.19 4.14
N LYS A 401 4.47 -17.65 5.17
CA LYS A 401 5.88 -17.31 5.39
C LYS A 401 6.75 -17.51 4.14
N VAL A 402 6.37 -18.47 3.30
CA VAL A 402 7.00 -18.72 1.99
C VAL A 402 6.18 -18.07 0.88
N TYR A 403 4.89 -18.42 0.79
CA TYR A 403 4.06 -18.01 -0.36
C TYR A 403 3.89 -16.50 -0.49
N GLY A 404 3.85 -15.77 0.64
CA GLY A 404 3.71 -14.32 0.69
C GLY A 404 4.94 -13.54 0.21
N LEU A 405 6.08 -14.21 0.07
CA LEU A 405 7.33 -13.62 -0.43
C LEU A 405 7.74 -14.20 -1.79
N LEU A 406 7.14 -15.32 -2.21
CA LEU A 406 7.58 -16.09 -3.37
C LEU A 406 7.55 -15.25 -4.66
N GLY A 407 6.61 -14.30 -4.79
CA GLY A 407 6.55 -13.38 -5.94
C GLY A 407 7.76 -12.44 -6.05
N LEU A 408 8.54 -12.28 -4.99
CA LEU A 408 9.76 -11.49 -4.94
C LEU A 408 11.01 -12.31 -5.27
N PHE A 409 10.91 -13.61 -5.49
CA PHE A 409 12.08 -14.42 -5.87
C PHE A 409 12.21 -14.61 -7.39
N PRO A 410 13.42 -14.91 -7.90
CA PRO A 410 13.63 -15.27 -9.31
C PRO A 410 12.88 -16.56 -9.70
N LEU A 411 12.66 -16.74 -11.00
CA LEU A 411 11.94 -17.90 -11.54
C LEU A 411 12.56 -19.26 -11.14
N SER A 412 13.89 -19.30 -10.95
CA SER A 412 14.61 -20.49 -10.49
C SER A 412 14.14 -20.98 -9.12
N VAL A 413 13.78 -20.05 -8.22
CA VAL A 413 13.27 -20.35 -6.87
C VAL A 413 11.78 -20.63 -6.94
N THR A 414 11.00 -19.77 -7.62
CA THR A 414 9.53 -19.90 -7.65
C THR A 414 9.07 -21.19 -8.34
N SER A 415 9.83 -21.68 -9.32
CA SER A 415 9.54 -22.96 -10.00
C SER A 415 9.95 -24.19 -9.17
N ALA A 416 10.79 -24.01 -8.14
CA ALA A 416 11.25 -25.10 -7.28
C ALA A 416 10.33 -25.34 -6.08
N VAL A 417 9.48 -24.39 -5.72
CA VAL A 417 8.54 -24.48 -4.60
C VAL A 417 7.15 -24.86 -5.11
N THR A 418 6.61 -25.99 -4.64
CA THR A 418 5.27 -26.43 -5.05
C THR A 418 4.20 -25.77 -4.18
N ILE A 419 3.39 -24.91 -4.79
CA ILE A 419 2.31 -24.17 -4.12
C ILE A 419 1.09 -25.07 -3.92
N ASP A 420 0.86 -25.42 -2.67
CA ASP A 420 -0.34 -26.13 -2.26
C ASP A 420 -0.70 -25.83 -0.80
N TYR A 421 -1.85 -25.17 -0.58
CA TYR A 421 -2.36 -24.90 0.77
C TYR A 421 -2.87 -26.15 1.51
N THR A 422 -2.96 -27.32 0.86
CA THR A 422 -3.29 -28.58 1.55
C THR A 422 -2.09 -29.26 2.19
N ARG A 423 -0.86 -28.81 1.86
CA ARG A 423 0.38 -29.38 2.38
C ARG A 423 0.73 -28.85 3.76
N GLU A 424 1.47 -29.67 4.50
CA GLU A 424 2.08 -29.27 5.76
C GLU A 424 3.11 -28.17 5.54
N SER A 425 3.11 -27.18 6.43
CA SER A 425 3.99 -26.02 6.31
C SER A 425 5.48 -26.36 6.36
N ALA A 426 5.86 -27.41 7.09
CA ALA A 426 7.24 -27.86 7.19
C ALA A 426 7.79 -28.34 5.83
N ASP A 427 6.98 -29.00 5.02
CA ASP A 427 7.40 -29.49 3.69
C ASP A 427 7.62 -28.32 2.73
N VAL A 428 6.72 -27.34 2.77
CA VAL A 428 6.82 -26.11 1.96
C VAL A 428 8.06 -25.31 2.32
N VAL A 429 8.34 -25.16 3.62
CA VAL A 429 9.56 -24.50 4.11
C VAL A 429 10.80 -25.29 3.68
N GLY A 430 10.80 -26.62 3.78
CA GLY A 430 11.93 -27.45 3.34
C GLY A 430 12.26 -27.31 1.85
N GLU A 431 11.25 -27.26 0.97
CA GLU A 431 11.44 -27.00 -0.46
C GLU A 431 12.03 -25.61 -0.71
N PHE A 432 11.50 -24.59 -0.03
CA PHE A 432 11.98 -23.23 -0.16
C PHE A 432 13.44 -23.08 0.29
N LEU A 433 13.81 -23.65 1.44
CA LEU A 433 15.19 -23.63 1.95
C LEU A 433 16.17 -24.39 1.04
N SER A 434 15.71 -25.44 0.37
CA SER A 434 16.50 -26.15 -0.63
C SER A 434 16.75 -25.29 -1.88
N ALA A 435 15.79 -24.43 -2.23
CA ALA A 435 15.89 -23.51 -3.36
C ALA A 435 16.66 -22.22 -3.02
N VAL A 436 16.70 -21.82 -1.75
CA VAL A 436 17.40 -20.63 -1.24
C VAL A 436 18.26 -21.01 -0.02
N PRO A 437 19.40 -21.69 -0.20
CA PRO A 437 20.25 -22.14 0.91
C PRO A 437 20.74 -20.99 1.81
N GLU A 438 20.92 -19.80 1.26
CA GLU A 438 21.33 -18.59 1.96
C GLU A 438 20.29 -18.12 2.99
N TRP A 439 19.05 -18.61 2.90
CA TRP A 439 17.98 -18.30 3.85
C TRP A 439 18.25 -18.89 5.24
N GLU A 440 18.88 -20.07 5.34
CA GLU A 440 19.32 -20.64 6.63
C GLU A 440 20.66 -20.05 7.10
N ALA A 441 21.56 -19.73 6.16
CA ALA A 441 22.94 -19.35 6.44
C ALA A 441 23.09 -17.90 6.96
N SER A 442 22.56 -17.60 8.16
CA SER A 442 22.95 -16.44 8.97
C SER A 442 22.41 -16.51 10.40
N THR A 443 22.92 -17.47 11.18
CA THR A 443 22.98 -17.40 12.66
C THR A 443 24.40 -17.69 13.13
N VAL A 444 25.40 -16.97 12.59
CA VAL A 444 26.71 -16.82 13.24
C VAL A 444 27.30 -15.46 12.87
N ASN A 445 27.04 -14.45 13.70
CA ASN A 445 28.05 -13.62 14.37
C ASN A 445 27.39 -12.53 15.22
#